data_AF-A0A3M1GJY1-F1
#
_entry.id   AF-A0A3M1GJY1-F1
#
_cell.length_a   1.000
_cell.length_b   1.000
_cell.length_c   1.000
_cell.angle_alpha   90.00
_cell.angle_beta   90.00
_cell.angle_gamma   90.00
#
_symmetry.space_group_name_H-M   'P 1'
#
loop_
_entity.id
_entity.type
_entity.pdbx_description
1 polymer ?
#
loop_
_entity_poly.entity_id
_entity_poly.type
_entity_poly.pdbx_seq_one_letter_code
_entity_poly.pdbx_strand_id
1 'polypeptide(L)'
;MELTAKDWAKAEAIARELAHDVDRNELGKIVSYARRSRDVGRVIELARGLPASGYVRSGRTRSYLTRIADTLQNNLAGITDGEQALAILAWAFRLMTTYQTELGTRKAQGRKSKRSG
;
A
#
# COMPACT_ATOMS: atom_id res chain seq x y z
N MET A 1 -2.78 18.28 -8.84
CA MET A 1 -2.35 18.63 -7.47
C MET A 1 -0.89 18.26 -7.35
N GLU A 2 -0.06 19.18 -6.88
CA GLU A 2 1.36 18.91 -6.60
C GLU A 2 1.49 18.38 -5.18
N LEU A 3 2.21 17.27 -4.99
CA LEU A 3 2.44 16.71 -3.67
C LEU A 3 3.49 17.54 -2.92
N THR A 4 3.21 17.87 -1.67
CA THR A 4 4.22 18.48 -0.79
C THR A 4 5.30 17.46 -0.42
N ALA A 5 6.43 17.92 0.12
CA ALA A 5 7.46 17.01 0.65
C ALA A 5 6.91 16.05 1.73
N LYS A 6 5.96 16.51 2.56
CA LYS A 6 5.29 15.69 3.58
C LYS A 6 4.43 14.60 2.93
N ASP A 7 3.76 14.92 1.84
CA ASP A 7 2.92 13.96 1.12
C ASP A 7 3.75 12.89 0.42
N TRP A 8 4.87 13.31 -0.17
CA TRP A 8 5.87 12.39 -0.72
C TRP A 8 6.43 11.44 0.33
N ALA A 9 6.78 11.95 1.51
CA ALA A 9 7.26 11.12 2.62
C ALA A 9 6.22 10.07 3.04
N LYS A 10 4.93 10.44 3.10
CA LYS A 10 3.82 9.49 3.36
C LYS A 10 3.70 8.45 2.25
N ALA A 11 3.77 8.87 0.99
CA ALA A 11 3.69 7.94 -0.15
C ALA A 11 4.84 6.92 -0.14
N GLU A 12 6.07 7.38 0.16
CA GLU A 12 7.23 6.51 0.33
C GLU A 12 7.07 5.56 1.51
N ALA A 13 6.62 6.05 2.68
CA ALA A 13 6.43 5.23 3.87
C ALA A 13 5.44 4.08 3.60
N ILE A 14 4.26 4.41 3.04
CA ILE A 14 3.26 3.41 2.64
C ILE A 14 3.86 2.40 1.67
N ALA A 15 4.55 2.87 0.62
CA ALA A 15 5.12 2.00 -0.39
C ALA A 15 6.17 1.04 0.18
N ARG A 16 7.08 1.53 1.04
CA ARG A 16 8.14 0.72 1.66
C ARG A 16 7.59 -0.33 2.61
N GLU A 17 6.63 0.06 3.45
CA GLU A 17 5.97 -0.86 4.38
C GLU A 17 5.26 -2.01 3.64
N LEU A 18 4.47 -1.68 2.61
CA LEU A 18 3.68 -2.67 1.89
C LEU A 18 4.52 -3.51 0.91
N ALA A 19 5.59 -2.95 0.33
CA ALA A 19 6.40 -3.65 -0.66
C ALA A 19 7.03 -4.96 -0.17
N HIS A 20 7.23 -5.12 1.14
CA HIS A 20 7.89 -6.29 1.70
C HIS A 20 7.14 -7.59 1.42
N ASP A 21 5.81 -7.56 1.56
CA ASP A 21 5.01 -8.79 1.59
C ASP A 21 3.53 -8.62 1.25
N VAL A 22 3.06 -7.42 0.89
CA VAL A 22 1.69 -7.21 0.40
C VAL A 22 1.64 -7.40 -1.11
N ASP A 23 0.61 -8.08 -1.60
CA ASP A 23 0.33 -8.12 -3.04
C ASP A 23 -0.15 -6.74 -3.52
N ARG A 24 0.59 -6.17 -4.48
CA ARG A 24 0.30 -4.87 -5.09
C ARG A 24 -1.12 -4.80 -5.62
N ASN A 25 -1.68 -5.89 -6.13
CA ASN A 25 -3.05 -5.91 -6.66
C ASN A 25 -4.09 -5.57 -5.60
N GLU A 26 -3.87 -5.95 -4.34
CA GLU A 26 -4.79 -5.60 -3.25
C GLU A 26 -4.75 -4.10 -2.95
N LEU A 27 -3.57 -3.47 -2.94
CA LEU A 27 -3.47 -2.02 -2.85
C LEU A 27 -4.11 -1.33 -4.06
N GLY A 28 -3.94 -1.88 -5.26
CA GLY A 28 -4.55 -1.35 -6.49
C GLY A 28 -6.09 -1.29 -6.45
N LYS A 29 -6.73 -2.26 -5.80
CA LYS A 29 -8.20 -2.24 -5.58
C LYS A 29 -8.59 -1.09 -4.64
N ILE A 30 -7.82 -0.84 -3.59
CA ILE A 30 -8.05 0.27 -2.66
C ILE A 30 -7.86 1.61 -3.36
N VAL A 31 -6.81 1.78 -4.17
CA VAL A 31 -6.61 2.99 -5.01
C VAL A 31 -7.80 3.20 -5.95
N SER A 32 -8.30 2.14 -6.57
CA SER A 32 -9.47 2.21 -7.46
C SER A 32 -10.74 2.64 -6.73
N TYR A 33 -10.89 2.23 -5.47
CA TYR A 33 -11.98 2.72 -4.62
C TYR A 33 -11.77 4.19 -4.19
N ALA A 34 -10.55 4.57 -3.80
CA ALA A 34 -10.20 5.95 -3.45
C ALA A 34 -10.49 6.92 -4.60
N ARG A 35 -10.20 6.51 -5.85
CA ARG A 35 -10.48 7.31 -7.04
C ARG A 35 -11.97 7.60 -7.26
N ARG A 36 -12.83 6.65 -6.84
CA ARG A 36 -14.30 6.77 -6.96
C ARG A 36 -14.92 7.53 -5.79
N SER A 37 -14.46 7.27 -4.57
CA SER A 37 -15.03 7.86 -3.37
C SER A 37 -14.53 9.28 -3.12
N ARG A 38 -13.25 9.56 -3.44
CA ARG A 38 -12.54 10.80 -3.09
C ARG A 38 -12.72 11.16 -1.61
N ASP A 39 -12.75 10.14 -0.76
CA ASP A 39 -12.99 10.26 0.67
C ASP A 39 -12.05 9.28 1.40
N VAL A 40 -11.08 9.84 2.11
CA VAL A 40 -10.07 9.09 2.84
C VAL A 40 -10.65 8.32 4.02
N GLY A 41 -11.67 8.85 4.68
CA GLY A 41 -12.36 8.17 5.78
C GLY A 41 -13.02 6.89 5.29
N ARG A 42 -13.76 6.97 4.17
CA ARG A 42 -14.37 5.80 3.52
C ARG A 42 -13.35 4.79 3.02
N VAL A 43 -12.20 5.25 2.51
CA VAL A 43 -11.10 4.36 2.08
C VAL A 43 -10.54 3.57 3.26
N ILE A 44 -10.26 4.25 4.38
CA ILE A 44 -9.74 3.61 5.60
C ILE A 44 -10.78 2.65 6.17
N GLU A 45 -12.04 3.07 6.27
CA GLU A 45 -13.15 2.25 6.74
C GLU A 45 -13.29 0.96 5.91
N LEU A 46 -13.29 1.09 4.57
CA LEU A 46 -13.33 -0.06 3.68
C LEU A 46 -12.15 -1.00 3.92
N ALA A 47 -10.92 -0.47 3.97
CA ALA A 47 -9.72 -1.28 4.17
C ALA A 47 -9.79 -2.07 5.49
N ARG A 48 -10.31 -1.47 6.57
CA ARG A 48 -10.50 -2.11 7.87
C ARG A 48 -11.63 -3.15 7.87
N GLY A 49 -12.71 -2.90 7.13
CA GLY A 49 -13.87 -3.80 7.06
C GLY A 49 -13.65 -5.04 6.21
N LEU A 50 -12.86 -4.95 5.12
CA LEU A 50 -12.68 -6.04 4.16
C LEU A 50 -12.17 -7.36 4.78
N PRO A 51 -11.16 -7.37 5.68
CA PRO A 51 -10.70 -8.61 6.34
C PRO A 51 -11.79 -9.33 7.13
N ALA A 52 -12.74 -8.58 7.72
CA ALA A 52 -13.81 -9.10 8.57
C ALA A 52 -15.12 -9.39 7.80
N SER A 53 -15.27 -8.86 6.59
CA SER A 53 -16.51 -8.93 5.79
C SER A 53 -16.99 -10.33 5.38
N GLY A 54 -16.18 -11.38 5.53
CA GLY A 54 -16.46 -12.71 5.00
C GLY A 54 -16.30 -12.85 3.48
N TYR A 55 -16.13 -11.74 2.75
CA TYR A 55 -15.89 -11.74 1.30
C TYR A 55 -14.49 -12.30 0.96
N VAL A 56 -13.52 -12.07 1.84
CA VAL A 56 -12.13 -12.49 1.65
C VAL A 56 -11.89 -13.86 2.27
N ARG A 57 -11.90 -14.90 1.42
CA ARG A 57 -11.76 -16.29 1.88
C ARG A 57 -10.33 -16.65 2.27
N SER A 58 -9.34 -16.16 1.52
CA SER A 58 -7.91 -16.46 1.74
C SER A 58 -7.37 -15.76 3.00
N GLY A 59 -6.79 -16.53 3.92
CA GLY A 59 -6.11 -15.98 5.11
C GLY A 59 -4.92 -15.07 4.74
N ARG A 60 -4.23 -15.36 3.64
CA ARG A 60 -3.14 -14.53 3.13
C ARG A 60 -3.64 -13.17 2.64
N THR A 61 -4.73 -13.16 1.87
CA THR A 61 -5.34 -11.92 1.41
C THR A 61 -5.92 -11.11 2.57
N ARG A 62 -6.49 -11.75 3.60
CA ARG A 62 -6.90 -11.05 4.83
C ARG A 62 -5.72 -10.36 5.50
N SER A 63 -4.59 -11.06 5.65
CA SER A 63 -3.37 -10.48 6.23
C SER A 63 -2.86 -9.27 5.43
N TYR A 64 -2.90 -9.34 4.10
CA TYR A 64 -2.56 -8.20 3.24
C TYR A 64 -3.47 -7.00 3.48
N LEU A 65 -4.77 -7.23 3.53
CA LEU A 65 -5.75 -6.17 3.72
C LEU A 65 -5.67 -5.56 5.12
N THR A 66 -5.41 -6.37 6.16
CA THR A 66 -5.12 -5.86 7.51
C THR A 66 -3.91 -4.93 7.50
N ARG A 67 -2.80 -5.35 6.88
CA ARG A 67 -1.60 -4.51 6.78
C ARG A 67 -1.85 -3.22 6.00
N ILE A 68 -2.56 -3.30 4.88
CA ILE A 68 -2.97 -2.12 4.13
C ILE A 68 -3.76 -1.19 5.06
N ALA A 69 -4.77 -1.70 5.77
CA ALA A 69 -5.60 -0.90 6.65
C ALA A 69 -4.78 -0.17 7.73
N ASP A 70 -3.88 -0.89 8.40
CA ASP A 70 -3.03 -0.31 9.45
C ASP A 70 -2.07 0.75 8.90
N THR A 71 -1.39 0.46 7.78
CA THR A 71 -0.49 1.40 7.12
C THR A 71 -1.23 2.66 6.65
N LEU A 72 -2.43 2.52 6.07
CA LEU A 72 -3.24 3.66 5.65
C LEU A 72 -3.75 4.47 6.83
N GLN A 73 -4.19 3.83 7.90
CA GLN A 73 -4.62 4.51 9.11
C GLN A 73 -3.48 5.35 9.70
N ASN A 74 -2.25 4.84 9.73
CA ASN A 74 -1.09 5.55 10.29
C ASN A 74 -0.63 6.70 9.39
N ASN A 75 -0.66 6.52 8.07
CA ASN A 75 -0.09 7.48 7.14
C ASN A 75 -1.09 8.51 6.59
N LEU A 76 -2.38 8.18 6.52
CA LEU A 76 -3.40 9.07 5.96
C LEU A 76 -4.30 9.69 7.02
N ALA A 77 -4.20 9.28 8.29
CA ALA A 77 -4.93 9.96 9.37
C ALA A 77 -4.64 11.46 9.40
N GLY A 78 -5.72 12.24 9.57
CA GLY A 78 -5.66 13.70 9.63
C GLY A 78 -5.57 14.39 8.27
N ILE A 79 -5.46 13.65 7.17
CA ILE A 79 -5.69 14.22 5.84
C ILE A 79 -7.21 14.33 5.66
N THR A 80 -7.71 15.50 5.35
CA THR A 80 -9.15 15.75 5.12
C THR A 80 -9.49 15.95 3.65
N ASP A 81 -8.50 16.33 2.84
CA ASP A 81 -8.64 16.45 1.40
C ASP A 81 -8.52 15.08 0.71
N GLY A 82 -9.63 14.64 0.10
CA GLY A 82 -9.69 13.37 -0.61
C GLY A 82 -8.85 13.29 -1.88
N GLU A 83 -8.64 14.41 -2.58
CA GLU A 83 -7.75 14.46 -3.75
C GLU A 83 -6.28 14.34 -3.33
N GLN A 84 -5.91 14.96 -2.20
CA GLN A 84 -4.58 14.82 -1.61
C GLN A 84 -4.34 13.36 -1.19
N ALA A 85 -5.30 12.75 -0.48
CA ALA A 85 -5.19 11.34 -0.07
C ALA A 85 -5.09 10.40 -1.28
N LEU A 86 -5.89 10.64 -2.33
CA LEU A 86 -5.82 9.88 -3.57
C LEU A 86 -4.46 10.03 -4.25
N ALA A 87 -3.91 11.24 -4.33
CA ALA A 87 -2.61 11.48 -4.95
C ALA A 87 -1.49 10.74 -4.20
N ILE A 88 -1.50 10.77 -2.87
CA ILE A 88 -0.55 10.02 -2.03
C ILE A 88 -0.67 8.52 -2.30
N LEU A 89 -1.89 7.97 -2.29
CA LEU A 89 -2.15 6.55 -2.53
C LEU A 89 -1.72 6.09 -3.93
N ALA A 90 -1.99 6.90 -4.95
CA ALA A 90 -1.60 6.61 -6.32
C ALA A 90 -0.07 6.55 -6.48
N TRP A 91 0.64 7.49 -5.85
CA TRP A 91 2.09 7.50 -5.84
C TRP A 91 2.67 6.34 -5.03
N ALA A 92 2.09 6.03 -3.86
CA ALA A 92 2.50 4.88 -3.06
C ALA A 92 2.38 3.57 -3.85
N PHE A 93 1.28 3.37 -4.58
CA PHE A 93 1.10 2.20 -5.45
C PHE A 93 2.14 2.11 -6.57
N ARG A 94 2.53 3.25 -7.15
CA ARG A 94 3.60 3.30 -8.16
C ARG A 94 4.96 2.94 -7.55
N LEU A 95 5.32 3.58 -6.43
CA LEU A 95 6.58 3.36 -5.72
C LEU A 95 6.72 1.93 -5.18
N MET A 96 5.62 1.33 -4.71
CA MET A 96 5.60 -0.05 -4.23
C MET A 96 6.12 -1.02 -5.28
N THR A 97 5.81 -0.78 -6.56
CA THR A 97 6.31 -1.59 -7.68
C THR A 97 7.84 -1.55 -7.74
N THR A 98 8.41 -0.34 -7.67
CA THR A 98 9.86 -0.13 -7.70
C THR A 98 10.52 -0.87 -6.53
N TYR A 99 10.01 -0.70 -5.32
CA TYR A 99 10.60 -1.34 -4.14
C TYR A 99 10.46 -2.87 -4.16
N GLN A 100 9.34 -3.41 -4.68
CA GLN A 100 9.20 -4.86 -4.87
C GLN A 100 10.24 -5.41 -5.84
N THR A 101 10.52 -4.71 -6.94
CA THR A 101 11.56 -5.08 -7.90
C THR A 101 12.95 -5.03 -7.27
N GLU A 102 13.26 -4.00 -6.50
CA GLU A 102 14.53 -3.88 -5.77
C GLU A 102 14.72 -5.03 -4.76
N LEU A 103 13.70 -5.33 -3.97
CA LEU A 103 13.72 -6.44 -3.00
C LEU A 103 13.88 -7.80 -3.69
N GLY A 104 13.22 -8.01 -4.83
CA GLY A 104 13.38 -9.21 -5.65
C GLY A 104 14.80 -9.36 -6.18
N THR A 105 15.39 -8.27 -6.68
CA THR A 105 16.78 -8.23 -7.16
C THR A 105 17.77 -8.56 -6.04
N ARG A 106 17.60 -7.98 -4.85
CA ARG A 106 18.44 -8.27 -3.67
C ARG A 106 18.35 -9.74 -3.26
N LYS A 107 17.14 -10.31 -3.23
CA LYS A 107 16.94 -11.75 -2.92
C LYS A 107 17.64 -12.65 -3.94
N ALA A 108 17.59 -12.31 -5.24
CA ALA A 108 18.26 -13.06 -6.28
C ALA A 108 19.80 -13.01 -6.17
N GLN A 109 20.38 -11.83 -5.89
CA GLN A 109 21.82 -11.66 -5.68
C GLN A 109 22.34 -12.44 -4.45
N GLY A 110 21.64 -12.36 -3.32
CA GLY A 110 22.01 -13.11 -2.11
C GLY A 110 21.96 -14.63 -2.30
N ARG A 111 21.04 -15.13 -3.14
CA ARG A 111 20.95 -16.56 -3.46
C ARG A 111 22.06 -17.04 -4.39
N LYS A 112 22.57 -16.18 -5.30
CA LYS A 112 23.74 -16.49 -6.14
C LYS A 112 25.01 -16.60 -5.30
N SER A 113 25.23 -15.68 -4.35
CA SER A 113 26.41 -15.71 -3.46
C SER A 113 26.48 -16.99 -2.61
N LYS A 114 25.34 -17.51 -2.11
CA LYS A 114 25.29 -18.75 -1.30
C LYS A 114 25.45 -20.06 -2.08
N ARG A 115 25.41 -20.04 -3.41
CA ARG A 115 25.56 -21.22 -4.27
C ARG A 115 26.97 -21.37 -4.84
N SER A 116 27.83 -20.39 -4.62
CA SER A 116 29.19 -20.32 -5.16
C SER A 116 30.28 -20.44 -4.08
N GLY A 117 29.89 -20.81 -2.85
CA GLY A 117 30.78 -21.19 -1.76
C GLY A 117 30.35 -22.55 -1.23
#